data_AF-A0A2K3UYX0-F1
#
_entry.id   AF-A0A2K3UYX0-F1
#
_cell.length_a   1.000
_cell.length_b   1.000
_cell.length_c   1.000
_cell.angle_alpha   90.00
_cell.angle_beta   90.00
_cell.angle_gamma   90.00
#
_symmetry.space_group_name_H-M   'P 1'
#
loop_
_entity.id
_entity.type
_entity.pdbx_description
1 polymer ?
#
loop_
_entity_poly.entity_id
_entity_poly.type
_entity_poly.pdbx_seq_one_letter_code
_entity_poly.pdbx_strand_id
1 'polypeptide(L)'
;MVLKISLDEGRSALERWPYAQHFPESAAPADQQDWDDLVSMFLTYSRQAVTRAKDERWLSSPEPGYPHSTWRDGLEFLAVHTAYHLGKVVCLRQIMKNWPQ
;
A
#
# COMPACT_ATOMS: atom_id res chain seq x y z
N MET A 1 -1.45 8.79 2.54
CA MET A 1 -1.56 7.32 2.44
C MET A 1 -0.40 6.76 1.65
N VAL A 2 0.36 5.84 2.22
CA VAL A 2 1.57 5.25 1.62
C VAL A 2 1.32 4.65 0.23
N LEU A 3 0.25 3.88 0.06
CA LEU A 3 -0.07 3.22 -1.21
C LEU A 3 -0.23 4.22 -2.38
N LYS A 4 -0.85 5.38 -2.13
CA LYS A 4 -0.96 6.46 -3.11
C LYS A 4 0.43 6.96 -3.52
N ILE A 5 1.25 7.29 -2.52
CA ILE A 5 2.58 7.88 -2.73
C ILE A 5 3.47 6.89 -3.49
N SER A 6 3.39 5.59 -3.16
CA SER A 6 4.12 4.54 -3.87
C SER A 6 3.71 4.41 -5.34
N LEU A 7 2.44 4.67 -5.68
CA LEU A 7 2.01 4.68 -7.09
C LEU A 7 2.49 5.92 -7.84
N ASP A 8 2.73 7.03 -7.17
CA ASP A 8 3.18 8.27 -7.82
C ASP A 8 4.72 8.32 -7.92
N GLU A 9 5.42 7.74 -6.94
CA GLU A 9 6.86 7.97 -6.72
C GLU A 9 7.68 6.67 -6.63
N GLY A 10 7.06 5.53 -6.90
CA GLY A 10 7.68 4.21 -6.79
C GLY A 10 7.97 3.81 -5.34
N ARG A 11 8.71 2.73 -5.14
CA ARG A 11 9.07 2.23 -3.82
C ARG A 11 9.99 3.16 -3.03
N SER A 12 10.65 4.12 -3.69
CA SER A 12 11.44 5.16 -3.02
C SER A 12 10.60 5.93 -1.99
N ALA A 13 9.29 6.02 -2.24
CA ALA A 13 8.30 6.56 -1.32
C ALA A 13 8.30 5.89 0.05
N LEU A 14 8.87 4.70 0.24
CA LEU A 14 8.93 3.99 1.52
C LEU A 14 10.24 4.18 2.27
N GLU A 15 11.24 4.76 1.62
CA GLU A 15 12.61 4.86 2.16
C GLU A 15 12.95 6.29 2.59
N ARG A 16 12.06 7.26 2.32
CA ARG A 16 12.31 8.68 2.61
C ARG A 16 12.10 9.01 4.08
N TRP A 17 13.08 9.72 4.63
CA TRP A 17 13.04 10.28 5.98
C TRP A 17 12.58 11.76 5.96
N PRO A 18 11.78 12.22 6.94
CA PRO A 18 11.24 11.46 8.05
C PRO A 18 10.00 10.64 7.67
N TYR A 19 9.91 9.42 8.20
CA TYR A 19 8.76 8.53 7.99
C TYR A 19 7.45 9.03 8.59
N ALA A 20 7.44 10.17 9.30
CA ALA A 20 6.25 10.70 9.97
C ALA A 20 5.06 10.87 9.01
N GLN A 21 5.32 11.15 7.73
CA GLN A 21 4.26 11.29 6.70
C GLN A 21 3.69 9.94 6.21
N HIS A 22 4.34 8.83 6.57
CA HIS A 22 4.01 7.48 6.13
C HIS A 22 3.12 6.77 7.17
N PHE A 23 3.19 7.21 8.42
CA PHE A 23 2.40 6.68 9.52
C PHE A 23 1.26 7.64 9.86
N PRO A 24 0.09 7.13 10.27
CA PRO A 24 -0.95 7.98 10.84
C PRO A 24 -0.43 8.65 12.12
N GLU A 25 -0.83 9.90 12.35
CA GLU A 25 -0.46 10.67 13.55
C GLU A 25 -1.03 10.06 14.84
N SER A 26 -2.13 9.30 14.71
CA SER A 26 -2.77 8.56 15.79
C SER A 26 -2.66 7.05 15.55
N ALA A 27 -2.60 6.28 16.64
CA ALA A 27 -2.59 4.81 16.60
C ALA A 27 -3.91 4.20 16.12
N ALA A 28 -5.01 4.97 16.18
CA ALA A 28 -6.33 4.55 15.72
C ALA A 28 -7.10 5.73 15.09
N PRO A 29 -8.02 5.46 14.13
CA PRO A 29 -9.01 6.43 13.68
C PRO A 29 -9.81 7.02 14.86
N ALA A 30 -10.24 8.28 14.77
CA ALA A 30 -10.97 8.91 15.87
C ALA A 30 -12.41 8.39 15.99
N ASP A 31 -13.02 8.04 14.86
CA ASP A 31 -14.37 7.50 14.78
C ASP A 31 -14.55 6.51 13.61
N GLN A 32 -15.79 6.05 13.43
CA GLN A 32 -16.15 5.11 12.37
C GLN A 32 -15.97 5.72 10.97
N GLN A 33 -16.21 7.02 10.80
CA GLN A 33 -16.08 7.68 9.50
C GLN A 33 -14.61 7.74 9.08
N ASP A 34 -13.71 8.09 9.99
CA ASP A 34 -12.27 8.07 9.74
C ASP A 34 -11.77 6.66 9.34
N TRP A 35 -12.33 5.62 9.96
CA TRP A 35 -12.04 4.23 9.60
C TRP A 35 -12.54 3.89 8.19
N ASP A 36 -13.79 4.25 7.88
CA ASP A 36 -14.39 3.98 6.58
C ASP A 36 -13.65 4.71 5.45
N ASP A 37 -13.19 5.94 5.71
CA ASP A 37 -12.37 6.74 4.79
C ASP A 37 -11.01 6.10 4.55
N LEU A 38 -10.35 5.60 5.61
CA LEU A 38 -9.08 4.86 5.49
C LEU A 38 -9.24 3.61 4.62
N VAL A 39 -10.29 2.82 4.85
CA VAL A 39 -10.60 1.61 4.07
C VAL A 39 -10.90 1.97 2.62
N SER A 40 -11.76 2.98 2.40
CA SER A 40 -12.12 3.46 1.06
C SER A 40 -10.90 3.92 0.27
N MET A 41 -9.99 4.65 0.92
CA MET A 41 -8.75 5.12 0.34
C MET A 41 -7.81 3.95 -0.02
N PHE A 42 -7.65 2.95 0.86
CA PHE A 42 -6.86 1.76 0.57
C PHE A 42 -7.40 0.98 -0.64
N LEU A 43 -8.70 0.73 -0.66
CA LEU A 43 -9.36 0.02 -1.75
C LEU A 43 -9.26 0.78 -3.08
N THR A 44 -9.38 2.12 -3.03
CA THR A 44 -9.28 2.98 -4.21
C THR A 44 -7.91 2.89 -4.85
N TYR A 45 -6.83 3.04 -4.09
CA TYR A 45 -5.48 2.96 -4.65
C TYR A 45 -5.07 1.52 -5.01
N SER A 46 -5.60 0.51 -4.32
CA SER A 46 -5.43 -0.89 -4.73
C SER A 46 -6.03 -1.15 -6.11
N ARG A 47 -7.25 -0.64 -6.38
CA ARG A 47 -7.86 -0.71 -7.71
C ARG A 47 -7.09 0.06 -8.77
N GLN A 48 -6.51 1.21 -8.41
CA GLN A 48 -5.66 1.97 -9.31
C GLN A 48 -4.39 1.19 -9.68
N ALA A 49 -3.73 0.54 -8.70
CA ALA A 49 -2.57 -0.32 -8.96
C ALA A 49 -2.92 -1.43 -9.97
N VAL A 50 -4.04 -2.13 -9.76
CA VAL A 50 -4.54 -3.16 -10.69
C VAL A 50 -4.85 -2.58 -12.08
N THR A 51 -5.38 -1.37 -12.14
CA THR A 51 -5.68 -0.71 -13.42
C THR A 51 -4.40 -0.37 -14.18
N ARG A 52 -3.40 0.20 -13.51
CA ARG A 52 -2.10 0.52 -14.11
C ARG A 52 -1.34 -0.73 -14.53
N ALA A 53 -1.49 -1.84 -13.82
CA ALA A 53 -0.92 -3.14 -14.17
C ALA A 53 -1.44 -3.74 -15.49
N LYS A 54 -2.44 -3.14 -16.13
CA LYS A 54 -2.92 -3.55 -17.46
C LYS A 54 -2.16 -2.85 -18.61
N ASP A 55 -1.37 -1.83 -18.30
CA ASP A 55 -0.56 -1.12 -19.28
C ASP A 55 0.88 -1.67 -19.31
N GLU A 56 1.16 -2.55 -20.26
CA GLU A 56 2.48 -3.18 -20.43
C GLU A 56 3.60 -2.18 -20.73
N ARG A 57 3.28 -1.06 -21.40
CA ARG A 57 4.27 -0.02 -21.69
C ARG A 57 4.67 0.70 -20.42
N TRP A 58 3.70 1.01 -19.56
CA TRP A 58 3.96 1.58 -18.25
C TRP A 58 4.72 0.60 -17.35
N LEU A 59 4.32 -0.68 -17.31
CA LEU A 59 4.99 -1.71 -16.51
C LEU A 59 6.46 -1.89 -16.85
N SER A 60 6.82 -1.75 -18.14
CA SER A 60 8.21 -1.87 -18.61
C SER A 60 9.00 -0.57 -18.48
N SER A 61 8.37 0.53 -18.07
CA SER A 61 9.06 1.81 -17.85
C SER A 61 9.82 1.80 -16.52
N PRO A 62 10.94 2.56 -16.41
CA PRO A 62 11.74 2.60 -15.20
C PRO A 62 10.94 3.06 -13.98
N GLU A 63 11.20 2.43 -12.84
CA GLU A 63 10.65 2.85 -11.56
C GLU A 63 11.39 4.10 -11.04
N PRO A 64 10.69 5.14 -10.56
CA PRO A 64 11.35 6.33 -10.02
C PRO A 64 12.32 5.99 -8.87
N GLY A 65 13.56 6.48 -8.99
CA GLY A 65 14.63 6.23 -8.00
C GLY A 65 15.36 4.88 -8.17
N TYR A 66 14.90 3.97 -9.03
CA TYR A 66 15.52 2.66 -9.25
C TYR A 66 15.76 2.44 -10.75
N PRO A 67 16.89 2.92 -11.29
CA PRO A 67 17.16 2.90 -12.74
C PRO A 67 17.30 1.49 -13.33
N HIS A 68 17.47 0.47 -12.49
CA HIS A 68 17.56 -0.94 -12.88
C HIS A 68 16.31 -1.75 -12.56
N SER A 69 15.23 -1.08 -12.12
CA SER A 69 13.94 -1.68 -11.84
C SER A 69 12.86 -1.01 -12.68
N THR A 70 11.79 -1.75 -12.90
CA THR A 70 10.63 -1.33 -13.66
C THR A 70 9.41 -1.18 -12.76
N TRP A 71 8.35 -0.54 -13.25
CA TRP A 71 7.09 -0.48 -12.51
C TRP A 71 6.49 -1.86 -12.23
N ARG A 72 6.80 -2.88 -13.04
CA ARG A 72 6.47 -4.28 -12.73
C ARG A 72 7.10 -4.72 -11.42
N ASP A 73 8.41 -4.54 -11.27
CA ASP A 73 9.12 -4.87 -10.03
C ASP A 73 8.56 -4.09 -8.83
N GLY A 74 8.21 -2.82 -9.04
CA GLY A 74 7.62 -1.96 -8.01
C GLY A 74 6.25 -2.43 -7.53
N LEU A 75 5.38 -2.83 -8.46
CA LEU A 75 4.07 -3.40 -8.12
C LEU A 75 4.18 -4.78 -7.46
N GLU A 76 5.13 -5.62 -7.89
CA GLU A 76 5.39 -6.91 -7.25
C GLU A 76 5.83 -6.73 -5.80
N PHE A 77 6.78 -5.81 -5.57
CA PHE A 77 7.21 -5.43 -4.22
C PHE A 77 6.02 -4.96 -3.36
N LEU A 78 5.18 -4.09 -3.90
CA LEU A 78 4.02 -3.53 -3.20
C LEU A 78 2.96 -4.61 -2.87
N ALA A 79 2.75 -5.57 -3.78
CA ALA A 79 1.86 -6.69 -3.57
C ALA A 79 2.34 -7.58 -2.41
N VAL A 80 3.63 -7.93 -2.40
CA VAL A 80 4.23 -8.72 -1.31
C VAL A 80 4.17 -7.98 0.02
N HIS A 81 4.52 -6.69 0.05
CA HIS A 81 4.43 -5.86 1.24
C HIS A 81 3.00 -5.80 1.81
N THR A 82 2.01 -5.60 0.93
CA THR A 82 0.59 -5.56 1.32
C THR A 82 0.13 -6.92 1.86
N ALA A 83 0.49 -8.04 1.22
CA ALA A 83 0.14 -9.38 1.67
C ALA A 83 0.74 -9.70 3.05
N TYR A 84 2.00 -9.29 3.30
CA TYR A 84 2.65 -9.42 4.59
C TYR A 84 1.88 -8.71 5.72
N HIS A 85 1.50 -7.45 5.51
CA HIS A 85 0.75 -6.69 6.50
C HIS A 85 -0.68 -7.19 6.68
N LEU A 86 -1.35 -7.62 5.59
CA LEU A 86 -2.66 -8.26 5.67
C LEU A 86 -2.62 -9.53 6.53
N GLY A 87 -1.59 -10.37 6.35
CA GLY A 87 -1.40 -11.56 7.17
C GLY A 87 -1.30 -11.25 8.67
N LYS A 88 -0.61 -10.17 9.04
CA LYS A 88 -0.55 -9.69 10.43
C LYS A 88 -1.93 -9.29 10.96
N VAL A 89 -2.70 -8.54 10.17
CA VAL A 89 -4.06 -8.13 10.55
C VAL A 89 -4.97 -9.34 10.75
N VAL A 90 -4.93 -10.31 9.84
CA VAL A 90 -5.69 -11.57 9.97
C VAL A 90 -5.30 -12.32 11.24
N CYS A 91 -3.99 -12.50 11.49
CA CYS A 91 -3.49 -13.17 12.69
C CYS A 91 -3.98 -12.49 13.98
N LEU A 92 -3.90 -11.15 14.06
CA LEU A 92 -4.43 -10.40 15.21
C LEU A 92 -5.93 -10.63 15.40
N ARG A 93 -6.73 -10.59 14.31
CA ARG A 93 -8.17 -10.84 14.38
C ARG A 93 -8.49 -12.27 14.83
N GLN A 94 -7.69 -13.26 14.42
CA GLN A 94 -7.82 -14.64 14.89
C GLN A 94 -7.55 -14.77 16.39
N ILE A 95 -6.44 -14.19 16.89
CA ILE A 95 -6.09 -14.17 18.32
C ILE A 95 -7.20 -13.51 19.15
N MET A 96 -7.78 -12.41 18.63
CA MET A 96 -8.88 -11.68 19.26
C MET A 96 -10.25 -12.35 19.11
N LYS A 97 -10.35 -13.50 18.42
CA LYS A 97 -11.61 -14.18 18.09
C LYS A 97 -12.61 -13.32 17.31
N ASN A 98 -12.09 -12.37 16.51
CA ASN A 98 -12.84 -11.41 15.69
C ASN A 98 -12.64 -11.66 14.17
N TRP A 99 -12.22 -12.86 13.80
CA TRP A 99 -12.13 -13.33 12.41
C TRP A 99 -13.22 -14.39 12.16
N PRO A 100 -13.98 -14.33 11.04
CA PRO A 100 -14.94 -15.37 10.69
C PRO A 100 -14.28 -16.75 10.66
N GLN A 101 -14.97 -17.78 11.17
CA GLN A 101 -14.52 -19.17 11.06
C GLN A 101 -14.73 -19.73 9.65
#